data_AF-A0A0K2SPV1-F1
#
_entry.id   AF-A0A0K2SPV1-F1
#
_cell.length_a   1.000
_cell.length_b   1.000
_cell.length_c   1.000
_cell.angle_alpha   90.00
_cell.angle_beta   90.00
_cell.angle_gamma   90.00
#
_symmetry.space_group_name_H-M   'P 1'
#
loop_
_entity.id
_entity.type
_entity.pdbx_description
1 polymer ?
#
loop_
_entity_poly.entity_id
_entity_poly.type
_entity_poly.pdbx_seq_one_letter_code
_entity_poly.pdbx_strand_id
1 'polypeptide(L)'
;MTKDRPARSFVSEWLRERAVGYIQVERRELENVFALMVLGAFVGLPSPPTPLSLRLLPHLGRELAVLRRRAEEMDDLYGEAAALFDL
;
A
#
# COMPACT_ATOMS: atom_id res chain seq x y z
N MET A 1 37.33 17.10 33.75
CA MET A 1 36.98 17.11 32.32
C MET A 1 36.01 15.96 32.05
N THR A 2 34.69 16.23 31.90
CA THR A 2 33.63 15.35 31.31
C THR A 2 32.22 15.81 31.78
N LYS A 3 31.55 16.71 31.06
CA LYS A 3 30.13 17.05 31.32
C LYS A 3 29.23 17.13 30.07
N ASP A 4 29.73 16.85 28.86
CA ASP A 4 28.99 17.12 27.60
C ASP A 4 28.29 15.92 26.94
N ARG A 5 27.77 14.95 27.72
CA ARG A 5 27.14 13.74 27.15
C ARG A 5 25.61 13.78 26.84
N PRO A 6 24.74 14.58 27.49
CA PRO A 6 23.29 14.44 27.27
C PRO A 6 22.76 15.17 26.01
N ALA A 7 23.42 16.25 25.59
CA ALA A 7 22.95 17.04 24.44
C ALA A 7 23.08 16.29 23.10
N ARG A 8 24.10 15.43 22.97
CA ARG A 8 24.33 14.66 21.73
C ARG A 8 23.32 13.53 21.55
N SER A 9 22.91 12.85 22.63
CA SER A 9 21.90 11.79 22.53
C SER A 9 20.52 12.36 22.17
N PHE A 10 20.13 13.47 22.80
CA PHE A 10 18.86 14.15 22.52
C PHE A 10 18.75 14.60 21.06
N VAL A 11 19.81 15.23 20.52
CA VAL A 11 19.81 15.66 19.11
C VAL A 11 19.71 14.47 18.15
N SER A 12 20.41 13.37 18.44
CA SER A 12 20.35 12.17 17.60
C SER A 12 18.99 11.48 17.61
N GLU A 13 18.33 11.46 18.77
CA GLU A 13 17.01 10.86 18.95
C GLU A 13 15.94 11.69 18.25
N TRP A 14 16.00 13.02 18.39
CA TRP A 14 15.13 13.95 17.68
C TRP A 14 15.29 13.88 16.15
N LEU A 15 16.53 13.78 15.63
CA LEU A 15 16.80 13.57 14.21
C LEU A 15 16.20 12.25 13.71
N ARG A 16 16.31 11.19 14.52
CA ARG A 16 15.77 9.87 14.19
C ARG A 16 14.24 9.87 14.16
N GLU A 17 13.59 10.46 15.16
CA GLU A 17 12.13 10.61 15.17
C GLU A 17 11.63 11.40 13.97
N ARG A 18 12.30 12.52 13.64
CA ARG A 18 11.98 13.32 12.45
C ARG A 18 12.12 12.49 11.17
N ALA A 19 13.23 11.78 10.99
CA ALA A 19 13.47 10.96 9.81
C ALA A 19 12.45 9.82 9.67
N VAL A 20 12.13 9.14 10.78
CA VAL A 20 11.11 8.08 10.79
C VAL A 20 9.72 8.65 10.49
N GLY A 21 9.38 9.82 11.04
CA GLY A 21 8.13 10.50 10.77
C GLY A 21 7.94 10.83 9.28
N TYR A 22 9.00 11.31 8.63
CA TYR A 22 8.97 11.59 7.19
C TYR A 22 8.69 10.35 6.35
N ILE A 23 9.36 9.23 6.63
CA ILE A 23 9.15 7.96 5.91
C ILE A 23 7.72 7.44 6.13
N GLN A 24 7.14 7.62 7.32
CA GLN A 24 5.75 7.22 7.58
C GLN A 24 4.74 8.07 6.81
N VAL A 25 5.00 9.37 6.63
CA VAL A 25 4.17 10.24 5.80
C VAL A 25 4.28 9.83 4.34
N GLU A 26 5.49 9.66 3.84
CA GLU A 26 5.73 9.22 2.46
C GLU A 26 5.03 7.89 2.14
N ARG A 27 5.16 6.91 3.04
CA ARG A 27 4.47 5.62 2.91
C ARG A 27 2.95 5.79 2.80
N ARG A 28 2.35 6.60 3.67
CA ARG A 28 0.89 6.85 3.66
C ARG A 28 0.44 7.53 2.36
N GLU A 29 1.22 8.47 1.84
CA GLU A 29 0.92 9.09 0.54
C GLU A 29 1.00 8.09 -0.61
N LEU A 30 2.00 7.20 -0.61
CA LEU A 30 2.10 6.12 -1.60
C LEU A 30 0.91 5.15 -1.53
N GLU A 31 0.46 4.80 -0.32
CA GLU A 31 -0.75 3.97 -0.12
C GLU A 31 -2.02 4.68 -0.65
N ASN A 32 -2.14 5.99 -0.47
CA ASN A 32 -3.25 6.78 -1.00
C ASN A 32 -3.25 6.82 -2.54
N VAL A 33 -2.09 7.07 -3.16
CA VAL A 33 -1.95 7.07 -4.62
C VAL A 33 -2.26 5.68 -5.17
N PHE A 34 -1.83 4.61 -4.50
CA PHE A 34 -2.18 3.25 -4.87
C PHE A 34 -3.69 3.00 -4.83
N ALA A 35 -4.37 3.40 -3.76
CA ALA A 35 -5.82 3.28 -3.67
C ALA A 35 -6.53 4.01 -4.83
N LEU A 36 -6.05 5.20 -5.21
CA LEU A 36 -6.56 5.95 -6.37
C LEU A 36 -6.27 5.24 -7.71
N MET A 37 -5.11 4.61 -7.87
CA MET A 37 -4.77 3.84 -9.08
C MET A 37 -5.64 2.59 -9.22
N VAL A 38 -5.87 1.86 -8.12
CA VAL A 38 -6.74 0.69 -8.10
C VAL A 38 -8.19 1.09 -8.36
N LEU A 39 -8.68 2.10 -7.65
CA LEU A 39 -10.04 2.63 -7.87
C LEU A 39 -10.19 3.14 -9.31
N GLY A 40 -9.20 3.87 -9.83
CA GLY A 40 -9.18 4.36 -11.19
C GLY A 40 -9.22 3.23 -12.23
N ALA A 41 -8.44 2.17 -12.03
CA ALA A 41 -8.44 1.02 -12.91
C ALA A 41 -9.80 0.29 -12.93
N PHE A 42 -10.52 0.25 -11.79
CA PHE A 42 -11.85 -0.37 -11.70
C PHE A 42 -13.00 0.53 -12.15
N VAL A 43 -12.82 1.86 -12.16
CA VAL A 43 -13.85 2.85 -12.56
C VAL A 43 -13.67 3.34 -14.01
N GLY A 44 -12.60 2.96 -14.71
CA GLY A 44 -12.34 3.30 -16.11
C GLY A 44 -11.47 4.55 -16.33
N LEU A 45 -10.70 4.97 -15.33
CA LEU A 45 -9.62 5.94 -15.49
C LEU A 45 -8.42 5.28 -16.19
N PRO A 46 -7.66 6.00 -17.04
CA PRO A 46 -6.54 5.43 -17.76
C PRO A 46 -5.54 4.78 -16.79
N SER A 47 -5.07 3.59 -17.15
CA SER A 47 -4.16 2.83 -16.27
C SER A 47 -2.93 3.69 -15.95
N PRO A 48 -2.47 3.70 -14.70
CA PRO A 48 -1.26 4.42 -14.34
C PRO A 48 -0.06 3.98 -15.21
N PRO A 49 0.91 4.87 -15.47
CA PRO A 49 2.07 4.54 -16.28
C PRO A 49 2.80 3.30 -15.74
N THR A 50 3.06 2.31 -16.60
CA THR A 50 3.68 1.02 -16.25
C THR A 50 4.92 1.10 -15.35
N PRO A 51 5.87 2.06 -15.54
CA PRO A 51 7.05 2.16 -14.67
C PRO A 51 6.70 2.47 -13.20
N LEU A 52 5.62 3.22 -12.96
CA LEU A 52 5.13 3.55 -11.63
C LEU A 52 4.50 2.32 -10.97
N SER A 53 3.68 1.57 -11.71
CA SER A 53 3.07 0.33 -11.24
C SER A 53 4.12 -0.71 -10.83
N LEU A 54 5.19 -0.87 -11.61
CA LEU A 54 6.27 -1.82 -11.30
C LEU A 54 7.08 -1.43 -10.06
N ARG A 55 7.30 -0.13 -9.83
CA ARG A 55 7.97 0.35 -8.61
C ARG A 55 7.14 0.14 -7.36
N LEU A 56 5.83 0.16 -7.51
CA LEU A 56 4.91 -0.03 -6.38
C LEU A 56 4.72 -1.51 -6.04
N LEU A 57 4.83 -2.41 -7.01
CA LEU A 57 4.63 -3.86 -6.86
C LEU A 57 5.18 -4.47 -5.55
N PRO A 58 6.42 -4.19 -5.11
CA PRO A 58 6.98 -4.75 -3.87
C PRO A 58 6.25 -4.33 -2.60
N HIS A 59 5.54 -3.20 -2.63
CA HIS A 59 4.79 -2.64 -1.51
C HIS A 59 3.34 -3.12 -1.45
N LEU A 60 2.86 -3.82 -2.48
CA LEU A 60 1.45 -4.18 -2.67
C LEU A 60 1.11 -5.63 -2.30
N GLY A 61 2.05 -6.36 -1.69
CA GLY A 61 1.88 -7.79 -1.42
C GLY A 61 0.66 -8.12 -0.55
N ARG A 62 0.35 -7.26 0.44
CA ARG A 62 -0.82 -7.44 1.31
C ARG A 62 -2.12 -7.20 0.53
N GLU A 63 -2.17 -6.15 -0.27
CA GLU A 63 -3.35 -5.73 -1.02
C GLU A 63 -3.65 -6.73 -2.14
N LEU A 64 -2.62 -7.25 -2.81
CA LEU A 64 -2.75 -8.36 -3.76
C LEU A 64 -3.27 -9.64 -3.10
N ALA A 65 -2.85 -9.95 -1.87
CA ALA A 65 -3.36 -11.10 -1.13
C ALA A 65 -4.86 -10.94 -0.78
N VAL A 66 -5.28 -9.73 -0.38
CA VAL A 66 -6.70 -9.42 -0.14
C VAL A 66 -7.50 -9.50 -1.43
N LEU A 67 -6.98 -8.94 -2.53
CA LEU A 67 -7.64 -8.95 -3.83
C LEU A 67 -7.80 -10.37 -4.36
N ARG A 68 -6.77 -11.21 -4.26
CA ARG A 68 -6.85 -12.63 -4.63
C ARG A 68 -7.95 -13.35 -3.85
N ARG A 69 -7.98 -13.19 -2.52
CA ARG A 69 -9.00 -13.83 -1.69
C ARG A 69 -10.42 -13.39 -2.09
N ARG A 70 -10.61 -12.10 -2.39
CA ARG A 70 -11.91 -11.58 -2.85
C ARG A 70 -12.29 -12.11 -4.22
N ALA A 71 -11.34 -12.29 -5.13
CA ALA A 71 -11.58 -12.88 -6.44
C ALA A 71 -12.02 -14.35 -6.31
N GLU A 72 -11.35 -15.14 -5.47
CA GLU A 72 -11.73 -16.53 -5.16
C GLU A 72 -13.14 -16.61 -4.57
N GLU A 73 -13.48 -15.73 -3.60
CA GLU A 73 -14.83 -15.65 -3.02
C GLU A 73 -15.90 -15.25 -4.05
N MET A 74 -15.55 -14.45 -5.07
CA MET A 74 -16.48 -14.08 -6.15
C MET A 74 -16.66 -15.21 -7.16
N ASP A 75 -15.60 -15.96 -7.51
CA ASP A 75 -15.70 -17.11 -8.41
C ASP A 75 -16.65 -18.18 -7.85
N ASP A 76 -16.61 -18.44 -6.54
CA ASP A 76 -17.57 -19.34 -5.88
C ASP A 76 -19.01 -18.83 -6.02
N LEU A 77 -19.22 -17.52 -5.88
CA LEU A 77 -20.55 -16.90 -6.00
C LEU A 77 -21.07 -16.94 -7.44
N TYR A 78 -20.21 -16.71 -8.43
CA TYR A 78 -20.56 -16.83 -9.84
C TYR A 78 -20.83 -18.29 -10.23
N GLY A 79 -20.08 -19.24 -9.67
CA GLY A 79 -20.33 -20.68 -9.83
C GLY A 79 -21.69 -21.09 -9.28
N GLU A 80 -22.06 -20.64 -8.08
CA GLU A 80 -23.40 -20.87 -7.50
C GLU A 80 -24.49 -20.20 -8.32
N ALA A 81 -24.28 -18.97 -8.80
CA ALA A 81 -25.24 -18.27 -9.64
C ALA A 81 -25.43 -18.98 -10.99
N ALA A 82 -24.35 -19.40 -11.66
CA ALA A 82 -24.40 -20.14 -12.91
C ALA A 82 -25.14 -21.48 -12.74
N ALA A 83 -24.85 -22.21 -11.66
CA ALA A 83 -25.55 -23.45 -11.31
C ALA A 83 -27.05 -23.22 -11.01
N LEU A 84 -27.42 -22.07 -10.41
CA LEU A 84 -28.82 -21.70 -10.19
C LEU A 84 -29.56 -21.40 -11.50
N PHE A 85 -28.85 -20.86 -12.50
CA PHE A 85 -29.40 -20.51 -13.81
C PHE A 85 -29.22 -21.61 -14.87
N ASP A 86 -28.72 -22.79 -14.50
CA ASP A 86 -28.46 -23.93 -15.40
C ASP A 86 -27.58 -23.56 -16.62
N LEU A 87 -26.63 -22.63 -16.40
CA LEU A 87 -25.66 -22.13 -17.39
C LEU A 87 -24.31 -22.85 -17.31
#